data_AF-A0A5J5C736-F1
#
_entry.id   AF-A0A5J5C736-F1
#
_cell.length_a   1.000
_cell.length_b   1.000
_cell.length_c   1.000
_cell.angle_alpha   90.00
_cell.angle_beta   90.00
_cell.angle_gamma   90.00
#
_symmetry.space_group_name_H-M   'P 1'
#
loop_
_entity.id
_entity.type
_entity.pdbx_description
1 polymer ?
#
loop_
_entity_poly.entity_id
_entity_poly.type
_entity_poly.pdbx_seq_one_letter_code
_entity_poly.pdbx_strand_id
1 'polypeptide(L)'
;MGPKLAWLLKPEIIRSVDAEVDILSSVGMDLCLESDHGCEHICENSPGSFHCLCLPGYTLNQDGKTCAAIDLCAQGKHDCGQICVSSPGYFTCDCNKGYQLNDDEKTCSMIDYCSFGNHSCDHECVSVLNGYHCRCNQGYRLLDDGKTCQAIDLCAEGKHDCEQICISEPGVFTCDCNEGYTLNEDEKTCTPIDLCAEGKHDCEQICISAPGVFTCDCNKGFKLNKDKKTCTNMDMCNTVEHGCEHQCVNTAGSYYCICPEGQLLQEDGKSCGTCKSANIDLVLLIDGSKSVVDSLDVSAHGTRVGLVQYSSRVRTEFPLSMYHTADEIKAAVMKVDYMEKGTMTGLALKHMLENSFSEAEGARPSSRNIPRIGLVFTDGRSQDDITEYAKKAKEAGITMYAVGVGKAVEDELQESQGEIEVKDPCACESLVEFQQATMSSLEQLTQKLSGMTARLEQLENQLLSRK
;
A
#
# COMPACT_ATOMS: atom_id res chain seq x y z
N MET A 1 22.73 -61.91 16.23
CA MET A 1 22.71 -63.14 15.41
C MET A 1 24.14 -63.60 15.23
N GLY A 2 24.40 -64.87 15.52
CA GLY A 2 25.73 -65.45 15.60
C GLY A 2 26.53 -65.48 14.28
N PRO A 3 27.79 -65.91 14.39
CA PRO A 3 28.87 -65.75 13.42
C PRO A 3 28.91 -66.89 12.40
N LYS A 4 29.74 -66.75 11.35
CA LYS A 4 30.52 -67.87 10.77
C LYS A 4 31.46 -67.37 9.66
N LEU A 5 32.74 -67.24 10.01
CA LEU A 5 33.86 -67.42 9.09
C LEU A 5 34.31 -68.88 9.24
N ALA A 6 34.23 -69.61 8.14
CA ALA A 6 34.64 -70.99 8.01
C ALA A 6 35.95 -71.04 7.23
N TRP A 7 37.01 -71.62 7.79
CA TRP A 7 38.07 -72.31 7.03
C TRP A 7 38.62 -73.45 7.88
N LEU A 8 38.43 -74.67 7.38
CA LEU A 8 38.94 -75.95 7.89
C LEU A 8 39.98 -76.45 6.91
N LEU A 9 41.17 -76.85 7.38
CA LEU A 9 42.00 -77.89 6.76
C LEU A 9 42.82 -78.66 7.83
N LYS A 10 42.27 -79.83 8.21
CA LYS A 10 42.88 -81.15 8.57
C LYS A 10 43.99 -81.25 9.66
N PRO A 11 43.94 -82.30 10.52
CA PRO A 11 44.43 -83.63 10.14
C PRO A 11 43.59 -84.83 10.62
N GLU A 12 44.09 -86.01 10.28
CA GLU A 12 43.49 -87.33 10.11
C GLU A 12 43.10 -88.10 11.38
N ILE A 13 42.20 -89.07 11.17
CA ILE A 13 41.81 -90.15 12.07
C ILE A 13 42.66 -91.38 11.72
N ILE A 14 43.40 -91.96 12.67
CA ILE A 14 43.68 -93.42 12.71
C ILE A 14 43.51 -93.92 14.15
N ARG A 15 42.90 -95.11 14.21
CA ARG A 15 42.26 -95.81 15.33
C ARG A 15 43.20 -96.35 16.42
N SER A 16 42.62 -96.44 17.61
CA SER A 16 42.69 -97.53 18.63
C SER A 16 42.96 -98.95 18.07
N VAL A 17 43.55 -99.96 18.73
CA VAL A 17 43.98 -100.27 20.13
C VAL A 17 44.66 -101.68 20.07
N ASP A 18 45.56 -101.97 21.03
CA ASP A 18 46.16 -103.26 21.49
C ASP A 18 47.04 -104.13 20.56
N ALA A 19 48.30 -104.41 20.93
CA ALA A 19 48.70 -105.44 21.92
C ALA A 19 50.24 -105.57 22.00
N GLU A 20 50.69 -105.96 23.20
CA GLU A 20 52.04 -106.11 23.77
C GLU A 20 53.12 -106.80 22.92
N VAL A 21 54.38 -106.35 23.05
CA VAL A 21 55.56 -107.14 23.51
C VAL A 21 56.65 -106.19 24.07
N ASP A 22 56.60 -105.99 25.38
CA ASP A 22 57.63 -106.24 26.40
C ASP A 22 59.12 -105.77 26.30
N ILE A 23 59.60 -105.36 27.49
CA ILE A 23 60.96 -105.27 28.08
C ILE A 23 61.97 -104.20 27.61
N LEU A 24 62.18 -103.14 28.42
CA LEU A 24 63.36 -103.02 29.32
C LEU A 24 63.44 -101.65 30.04
N SER A 25 63.45 -101.76 31.36
CA SER A 25 63.87 -100.80 32.39
C SER A 25 64.61 -99.53 31.98
N SER A 26 64.05 -98.40 32.37
CA SER A 26 64.74 -97.54 33.34
C SER A 26 63.68 -96.94 34.27
N VAL A 27 63.64 -97.42 35.52
CA VAL A 27 63.06 -96.64 36.60
C VAL A 27 63.99 -95.44 36.76
N GLY A 28 63.68 -94.35 36.04
CA GLY A 28 64.27 -93.06 36.33
C GLY A 28 63.82 -92.69 37.73
N MET A 29 64.76 -92.61 38.67
CA MET A 29 64.55 -91.97 39.97
C MET A 29 63.94 -90.58 39.72
N ASP A 30 62.84 -90.22 40.38
CA ASP A 30 62.27 -88.88 40.23
C ASP A 30 63.07 -87.91 41.09
N LEU A 31 64.09 -87.31 40.49
CA LEU A 31 64.99 -86.40 41.19
C LEU A 31 64.26 -85.13 41.67
N CYS A 32 63.07 -84.81 41.14
CA CYS A 32 62.25 -83.69 41.61
C CYS A 32 61.47 -83.99 42.90
N LEU A 33 61.29 -85.26 43.27
CA LEU A 33 60.56 -85.67 44.49
C LEU A 33 61.48 -86.14 45.64
N GLU A 34 62.70 -86.58 45.33
CA GLU A 34 63.60 -87.20 46.31
C GLU A 34 64.82 -86.36 46.70
N SER A 35 65.05 -85.18 46.10
CA SER A 35 66.20 -84.31 46.38
C SER A 35 65.84 -82.82 46.48
N ASP A 36 66.63 -82.05 47.23
CA ASP A 36 66.56 -80.57 47.22
C ASP A 36 67.14 -80.05 45.89
N HIS A 37 66.32 -80.13 44.85
CA HIS A 37 66.69 -79.82 43.47
C HIS A 37 67.01 -78.32 43.28
N GLY A 38 66.50 -77.45 44.17
CA GLY A 38 66.79 -76.02 44.19
C GLY A 38 66.29 -75.25 42.96
N CYS A 39 65.24 -75.75 42.28
CA CYS A 39 64.56 -75.03 41.21
C CYS A 39 63.65 -73.96 41.80
N GLU A 40 63.68 -72.75 41.26
CA GLU A 40 62.84 -71.65 41.75
C GLU A 40 61.34 -71.83 41.42
N HIS A 41 61.01 -72.33 40.22
CA HIS A 41 59.63 -72.49 39.76
C HIS A 41 59.22 -73.95 39.54
N ILE A 42 59.54 -74.53 38.38
CA ILE A 42 59.09 -75.87 37.97
C ILE A 42 60.32 -76.77 37.81
N CYS A 43 60.28 -77.98 38.36
CA CYS A 43 61.27 -79.04 38.13
C CYS A 43 60.65 -80.08 37.19
N GLU A 44 61.28 -80.34 36.04
CA GLU A 44 60.88 -81.41 35.13
C GLU A 44 61.93 -82.51 35.14
N ASN A 45 61.49 -83.75 35.41
CA ASN A 45 62.36 -84.91 35.52
C ASN A 45 62.76 -85.41 34.13
N SER A 46 64.04 -85.70 33.93
CA SER A 46 64.57 -86.30 32.71
C SER A 46 65.35 -87.58 33.03
N PRO A 47 65.53 -88.51 32.09
CA PRO A 47 66.21 -89.76 32.39
C PRO A 47 67.66 -89.53 32.86
N GLY A 48 67.90 -89.68 34.17
CA GLY A 48 69.20 -89.50 34.82
C GLY A 48 69.57 -88.06 35.22
N SER A 49 68.67 -87.09 35.07
CA SER A 49 68.88 -85.67 35.46
C SER A 49 67.54 -84.97 35.71
N PHE A 50 67.57 -83.72 36.15
CA PHE A 50 66.41 -82.84 36.12
C PHE A 50 66.79 -81.53 35.42
N HIS A 51 65.80 -80.81 34.90
CA HIS A 51 65.98 -79.45 34.41
C HIS A 51 64.91 -78.54 34.99
N CYS A 52 65.32 -77.33 35.39
CA CYS A 52 64.40 -76.34 35.91
C CYS A 52 63.76 -75.58 34.75
N LEU A 53 62.43 -75.42 34.82
CA LEU A 53 61.64 -74.60 33.91
C LEU A 53 61.09 -73.39 34.64
N CYS A 54 60.94 -72.30 33.91
CA CYS A 54 60.34 -71.09 34.42
C CYS A 54 58.86 -71.01 34.04
N LEU A 55 58.04 -70.41 34.91
CA LEU A 55 56.65 -70.09 34.58
C LEU A 55 56.57 -69.19 33.34
N PRO A 56 55.45 -69.20 32.59
CA PRO A 56 55.25 -68.29 31.46
C PRO A 56 55.54 -66.84 31.86
N GLY A 57 56.31 -66.12 31.03
CA GLY A 57 56.76 -64.77 31.32
C GLY A 57 58.10 -64.66 32.08
N TYR A 58 58.78 -65.78 32.34
CA TYR A 58 60.11 -65.80 32.97
C TYR A 58 61.13 -66.52 32.09
N THR A 59 62.40 -66.09 32.19
CA THR A 59 63.54 -66.73 31.51
C THR A 59 64.49 -67.36 32.51
N LEU A 60 64.97 -68.56 32.20
CA LEU A 60 65.95 -69.26 33.02
C LEU A 60 67.30 -68.52 32.98
N ASN A 61 67.85 -68.25 34.16
CA ASN A 61 69.14 -67.58 34.30
C ASN A 61 70.29 -68.54 33.93
N GLN A 62 71.50 -67.97 33.82
CA GLN A 62 72.71 -68.72 33.43
C GLN A 62 73.09 -69.85 34.40
N ASP A 63 72.55 -69.84 35.63
CA ASP A 63 72.73 -70.89 36.63
C ASP A 63 71.88 -72.15 36.37
N GLY A 64 70.95 -72.09 35.41
CA GLY A 64 70.07 -73.20 35.06
C GLY A 64 69.03 -73.54 36.13
N LYS A 65 68.84 -72.70 37.16
CA LYS A 65 67.98 -72.97 38.32
C LYS A 65 67.05 -71.83 38.72
N THR A 66 67.50 -70.59 38.61
CA THR A 66 66.72 -69.39 38.95
C THR A 66 66.06 -68.78 37.73
N CYS A 67 64.97 -68.06 37.93
CA CYS A 67 64.12 -67.51 36.88
C CYS A 67 64.05 -65.99 37.01
N ALA A 68 64.50 -65.28 35.98
CA ALA A 68 64.30 -63.83 35.89
C ALA A 68 62.98 -63.51 35.19
N ALA A 69 62.19 -62.60 35.77
CA ALA A 69 60.99 -62.08 35.15
C ALA A 69 61.34 -61.35 33.84
N ILE A 70 60.59 -61.63 32.77
CA ILE A 70 60.68 -60.89 31.51
C ILE A 70 59.95 -59.56 31.69
N ASP A 71 60.68 -58.46 31.64
CA ASP A 71 60.08 -57.12 31.61
C ASP A 71 59.55 -56.80 30.21
N LEU A 72 58.27 -57.10 29.98
CA LEU A 72 57.59 -56.87 28.71
C LEU A 72 57.45 -55.38 28.39
N CYS A 73 57.41 -54.49 29.40
CA CYS A 73 57.37 -53.04 29.21
C CYS A 73 58.73 -52.53 28.69
N ALA A 74 59.84 -52.91 29.32
CA ALA A 74 61.18 -52.50 28.88
C ALA A 74 61.54 -53.02 27.48
N GLN A 75 60.96 -54.15 27.08
CA GLN A 75 61.12 -54.71 25.74
C GLN A 75 60.18 -54.11 24.68
N GLY A 76 59.23 -53.24 25.06
CA GLY A 76 58.21 -52.71 24.16
C GLY A 76 57.28 -53.78 23.59
N LYS A 77 57.16 -54.93 24.26
CA LYS A 77 56.31 -56.07 23.85
C LYS A 77 55.01 -56.10 24.66
N HIS A 78 54.30 -54.98 24.66
CA HIS A 78 53.00 -54.83 25.31
C HIS A 78 52.04 -54.12 24.35
N ASP A 79 50.74 -54.22 24.62
CA ASP A 79 49.67 -53.61 23.83
C ASP A 79 48.87 -52.55 24.61
N CYS A 80 49.42 -52.06 25.72
CA CYS A 80 48.86 -50.93 26.45
C CYS A 80 48.75 -49.67 25.59
N GLY A 81 47.60 -49.01 25.64
CA GLY A 81 47.34 -47.78 24.90
C GLY A 81 48.07 -46.55 25.45
N GLN A 82 48.39 -46.51 26.75
CA GLN A 82 49.02 -45.35 27.39
C GLN A 82 50.21 -45.74 28.28
N ILE A 83 49.97 -46.26 29.49
CA ILE A 83 51.02 -46.56 30.46
C ILE A 83 51.14 -48.08 30.61
N CYS A 84 52.37 -48.61 30.53
CA CYS A 84 52.68 -50.01 30.84
C CYS A 84 53.29 -50.08 32.24
N VAL A 85 52.70 -50.89 33.11
CA VAL A 85 53.19 -51.14 34.47
C VAL A 85 53.77 -52.55 34.51
N SER A 86 55.09 -52.62 34.72
CA SER A 86 55.80 -53.90 34.75
C SER A 86 55.54 -54.63 36.06
N SER A 87 55.20 -55.93 35.97
CA SER A 87 55.04 -56.83 37.10
C SER A 87 55.88 -58.11 36.87
N PRO A 88 56.21 -58.88 37.90
CA PRO A 88 57.01 -60.09 37.73
C PRO A 88 56.35 -61.11 36.78
N GLY A 89 56.86 -61.19 35.54
CA GLY A 89 56.44 -62.13 34.50
C GLY A 89 55.22 -61.72 33.66
N TYR A 90 54.64 -60.55 33.91
CA TYR A 90 53.51 -60.02 33.14
C TYR A 90 53.48 -58.49 33.19
N PHE A 91 52.51 -57.87 32.52
CA PHE A 91 52.29 -56.44 32.60
C PHE A 91 50.82 -56.14 32.88
N THR A 92 50.56 -54.99 33.46
CA THR A 92 49.24 -54.38 33.50
C THR A 92 49.28 -53.04 32.77
N CYS A 93 48.15 -52.59 32.26
CA CYS A 93 48.04 -51.28 31.65
C CYS A 93 47.42 -50.29 32.63
N ASP A 94 47.90 -49.06 32.60
CA ASP A 94 47.37 -47.95 33.37
C ASP A 94 47.13 -46.75 32.43
N CYS A 95 46.38 -45.77 32.92
CA CYS A 95 45.97 -44.62 32.14
C CYS A 95 46.53 -43.31 32.70
N ASN A 96 46.81 -42.37 31.81
CA ASN A 96 47.18 -41.02 32.18
C ASN A 96 46.07 -40.37 33.01
N LYS A 97 46.44 -39.38 33.81
CA LYS A 97 45.47 -38.60 34.60
C LYS A 97 44.36 -38.04 33.69
N GLY A 98 43.11 -38.28 34.06
CA GLY A 98 41.93 -37.88 33.29
C GLY A 98 41.40 -38.95 32.33
N TYR A 99 41.97 -40.16 32.34
CA TYR A 99 41.51 -41.31 31.56
C TYR A 99 41.17 -42.48 32.48
N GLN A 100 40.23 -43.33 32.03
CA GLN A 100 39.86 -44.59 32.67
C GLN A 100 40.23 -45.76 31.78
N LEU A 101 40.66 -46.86 32.40
CA LEU A 101 40.95 -48.11 31.72
C LEU A 101 39.64 -48.75 31.26
N ASN A 102 39.56 -49.14 30.00
CA ASN A 102 38.39 -49.80 29.41
C ASN A 102 38.32 -51.27 29.85
N ASP A 103 37.18 -51.92 29.59
CA ASP A 103 36.92 -53.34 29.94
C ASP A 103 37.90 -54.33 29.27
N ASP A 104 38.64 -53.90 28.25
CA ASP A 104 39.70 -54.70 27.61
C ASP A 104 41.02 -54.73 28.38
N GLU A 105 41.08 -54.01 29.51
CA GLU A 105 42.24 -53.83 30.40
C GLU A 105 43.49 -53.28 29.70
N LYS A 106 43.34 -52.66 28.52
CA LYS A 106 44.46 -52.25 27.65
C LYS A 106 44.32 -50.84 27.10
N THR A 107 43.10 -50.45 26.71
CA THR A 107 42.84 -49.14 26.12
C THR A 107 42.27 -48.17 27.16
N CYS A 108 42.49 -46.88 26.94
CA CYS A 108 42.09 -45.83 27.87
C CYS A 108 41.13 -44.85 27.17
N SER A 109 40.00 -44.56 27.82
CA SER A 109 39.04 -43.53 27.38
C SER A 109 39.07 -42.34 28.32
N MET A 110 38.80 -41.13 27.82
CA MET A 110 38.70 -39.96 28.70
C MET A 110 37.59 -40.19 29.73
N ILE A 111 37.84 -39.81 30.98
CA ILE A 111 36.80 -39.84 32.03
C ILE A 111 35.70 -38.86 31.62
N ASP A 112 34.48 -39.36 31.52
CA ASP A 112 33.32 -38.50 31.29
C ASP A 112 32.82 -37.92 32.61
N TYR A 113 33.37 -36.76 32.96
CA TYR A 113 33.01 -36.04 34.18
C TYR A 113 31.53 -35.61 34.23
N CYS A 114 30.88 -35.45 33.09
CA CYS A 114 29.46 -35.10 33.01
C CYS A 114 28.54 -36.27 33.38
N SER A 115 28.97 -37.51 33.19
CA SER A 115 28.21 -38.71 33.57
C SER A 115 28.06 -38.88 35.10
N PHE A 116 28.80 -38.12 35.92
CA PHE A 116 28.67 -38.18 37.38
C PHE A 116 27.44 -37.44 37.93
N GLY A 117 26.77 -36.61 37.13
CA GLY A 117 25.53 -35.91 37.53
C GLY A 117 25.67 -34.84 38.62
N ASN A 118 26.91 -34.46 39.00
CA ASN A 118 27.20 -33.48 40.05
C ASN A 118 27.73 -32.14 39.52
N HIS A 119 27.62 -31.89 38.21
CA HIS A 119 28.26 -30.75 37.56
C HIS A 119 27.56 -29.41 37.82
N SER A 120 26.27 -29.41 38.22
CA SER A 120 25.48 -28.20 38.51
C SER A 120 25.48 -27.15 37.38
N CYS A 121 25.73 -27.57 36.14
CA CYS A 121 25.60 -26.71 34.97
C CYS A 121 24.13 -26.41 34.71
N ASP A 122 23.81 -25.15 34.45
CA ASP A 122 22.44 -24.72 34.15
C ASP A 122 21.94 -25.26 32.80
N HIS A 123 22.83 -25.24 31.80
CA HIS A 123 22.58 -25.82 30.47
C HIS A 123 23.43 -27.08 30.25
N GLU A 124 24.46 -26.98 29.41
CA GLU A 124 25.21 -28.14 28.93
C GLU A 124 26.48 -28.32 29.75
N CYS A 125 26.79 -29.57 30.09
CA CYS A 125 28.09 -29.96 30.64
C CYS A 125 28.97 -30.51 29.52
N VAL A 126 30.22 -30.06 29.48
CA VAL A 126 31.21 -30.55 28.51
C VAL A 126 32.43 -31.09 29.25
N SER A 127 32.63 -32.40 29.14
CA SER A 127 33.82 -33.10 29.68
C SER A 127 35.07 -32.66 28.92
N VAL A 128 36.10 -32.30 29.68
CA VAL A 128 37.41 -31.88 29.17
C VAL A 128 38.51 -32.62 29.91
N LEU A 129 39.74 -32.53 29.41
CA LEU A 129 40.87 -33.18 30.08
C LEU A 129 41.00 -32.65 31.52
N ASN A 130 40.96 -33.56 32.49
CA ASN A 130 41.01 -33.27 33.93
C ASN A 130 39.79 -32.53 34.53
N GLY A 131 38.62 -32.53 33.89
CA GLY A 131 37.39 -32.01 34.52
C GLY A 131 36.23 -31.79 33.56
N TYR A 132 35.38 -30.82 33.88
CA TYR A 132 34.29 -30.37 33.03
C TYR A 132 34.19 -28.84 33.07
N HIS A 133 33.52 -28.26 32.08
CA HIS A 133 33.05 -26.87 32.14
C HIS A 133 31.61 -26.80 31.64
N CYS A 134 30.89 -25.77 32.06
CA CYS A 134 29.53 -25.53 31.61
C CYS A 134 29.52 -24.68 30.34
N ARG A 135 28.60 -25.01 29.43
CA ARG A 135 28.37 -24.27 28.19
C ARG A 135 26.91 -23.84 28.14
N CYS A 136 26.69 -22.58 27.79
CA CYS A 136 25.36 -22.04 27.63
C CYS A 136 24.83 -22.28 26.21
N ASN A 137 23.51 -22.49 26.10
CA ASN A 137 22.80 -22.54 24.83
C ASN A 137 22.94 -21.21 24.07
N GLN A 138 22.65 -21.25 22.76
CA GLN A 138 22.66 -20.04 21.93
C GLN A 138 21.75 -18.95 22.53
N GLY A 139 22.28 -17.73 22.59
CA GLY A 139 21.58 -16.58 23.15
C GLY A 139 21.67 -16.40 24.67
N TYR A 140 22.49 -17.21 25.33
CA TYR A 140 22.79 -17.09 26.75
C TYR A 140 24.29 -16.90 26.95
N ARG A 141 24.66 -16.15 28.00
CA ARG A 141 26.04 -15.99 28.45
C ARG A 141 26.29 -16.71 29.76
N LEU A 142 27.47 -17.30 29.90
CA LEU A 142 27.91 -17.91 31.16
C LEU A 142 28.33 -16.80 32.12
N LEU A 143 27.82 -16.84 33.35
CA LEU A 143 28.20 -15.90 34.40
C LEU A 143 29.58 -16.25 35.01
N ASP A 144 30.11 -15.34 35.81
CA ASP A 144 31.44 -15.46 36.45
C ASP A 144 31.55 -16.66 37.40
N ASP A 145 30.43 -17.25 37.82
CA ASP A 145 30.40 -18.49 38.61
C ASP A 145 30.75 -19.74 37.79
N GLY A 146 30.84 -19.60 36.46
CA GLY A 146 31.18 -20.67 35.53
C GLY A 146 30.08 -21.74 35.39
N LYS A 147 28.86 -21.50 35.88
CA LYS A 147 27.78 -22.49 35.95
C LYS A 147 26.43 -21.98 35.47
N THR A 148 26.08 -20.74 35.80
CA THR A 148 24.75 -20.17 35.52
C THR A 148 24.71 -19.48 34.17
N CYS A 149 23.63 -19.69 33.42
CA CYS A 149 23.43 -19.12 32.09
C CYS A 149 22.37 -18.02 32.13
N GLN A 150 22.78 -16.79 31.84
CA GLN A 150 21.86 -15.65 31.76
C GLN A 150 21.45 -15.39 30.31
N ALA A 151 20.15 -15.26 30.06
CA ALA A 151 19.63 -14.83 28.76
C ALA A 151 20.22 -13.46 28.40
N ILE A 152 20.71 -13.33 27.17
CA ILE A 152 21.21 -12.06 26.66
C ILE A 152 19.99 -11.27 26.19
N ASP A 153 19.66 -10.20 26.89
CA ASP A 153 18.56 -9.30 26.52
C ASP A 153 19.12 -8.14 25.69
N LEU A 154 18.97 -8.23 24.36
CA LEU A 154 19.50 -7.22 23.45
C LEU A 154 18.72 -5.90 23.53
N CYS A 155 17.44 -5.95 23.93
CA CYS A 155 16.63 -4.74 24.13
C CYS A 155 17.10 -3.97 25.38
N ALA A 156 17.30 -4.65 26.51
CA ALA A 156 17.78 -4.04 27.74
C ALA A 156 19.22 -3.51 27.65
N GLU A 157 20.06 -4.16 26.82
CA GLU A 157 21.42 -3.67 26.54
C GLU A 157 21.47 -2.52 25.52
N GLY A 158 20.32 -2.13 24.92
CA GLY A 158 20.26 -1.10 23.88
C GLY A 158 21.00 -1.47 22.59
N LYS A 159 21.17 -2.78 22.33
CA LYS A 159 21.86 -3.32 21.15
C LYS A 159 20.85 -3.81 20.11
N HIS A 160 19.91 -2.93 19.76
CA HIS A 160 18.88 -3.18 18.77
C HIS A 160 18.68 -1.92 17.92
N ASP A 161 18.17 -2.12 16.70
CA ASP A 161 17.93 -1.04 15.74
C ASP A 161 16.44 -0.78 15.51
N CYS A 162 15.57 -1.28 16.39
CA CYS A 162 14.12 -1.08 16.28
C CYS A 162 13.76 0.40 16.41
N GLU A 163 12.92 0.90 15.50
CA GLU A 163 12.45 2.28 15.54
C GLU A 163 11.52 2.54 16.74
N GLN A 164 10.64 1.57 17.06
CA GLN A 164 9.57 1.76 18.05
C GLN A 164 9.62 0.72 19.18
N ILE A 165 9.15 -0.50 18.92
CA ILE A 165 9.05 -1.55 19.93
C ILE A 165 10.14 -2.59 19.68
N CYS A 166 10.87 -2.97 20.73
CA CYS A 166 11.83 -4.07 20.73
C CYS A 166 11.30 -5.21 21.59
N ILE A 167 11.24 -6.40 21.02
CA ILE A 167 10.86 -7.62 21.71
C ILE A 167 12.10 -8.51 21.79
N SER A 168 12.63 -8.71 23.00
CA SER A 168 13.81 -9.56 23.18
C SER A 168 13.41 -11.01 23.35
N GLU A 169 14.09 -11.87 22.60
CA GLU A 169 14.26 -13.27 22.95
C GLU A 169 15.72 -13.49 23.40
N PRO A 170 16.08 -14.65 23.96
CA PRO A 170 17.47 -14.88 24.39
C PRO A 170 18.46 -14.73 23.22
N GLY A 171 19.26 -13.66 23.27
CA GLY A 171 20.32 -13.33 22.31
C GLY A 171 19.88 -12.94 20.91
N VAL A 172 18.59 -12.77 20.68
CA VAL A 172 18.02 -12.23 19.44
C VAL A 172 16.93 -11.23 19.79
N PHE A 173 16.53 -10.40 18.83
CA PHE A 173 15.42 -9.49 19.00
C PHE A 173 14.57 -9.48 17.74
N THR A 174 13.30 -9.13 17.92
CA THR A 174 12.39 -8.77 16.84
C THR A 174 11.87 -7.37 17.10
N CYS A 175 11.60 -6.62 16.04
CA CYS A 175 10.98 -5.30 16.16
C CYS A 175 9.48 -5.41 15.91
N ASP A 176 8.73 -4.54 16.57
CA ASP A 176 7.30 -4.37 16.35
C ASP A 176 6.95 -2.88 16.32
N CYS A 177 5.74 -2.58 15.88
CA CYS A 177 5.28 -1.21 15.72
C CYS A 177 4.12 -0.92 16.69
N ASN A 178 3.99 0.35 17.08
CA ASN A 178 2.84 0.79 17.86
C ASN A 178 1.53 0.60 17.09
N GLU A 179 0.40 0.57 17.80
CA GLU A 179 -0.91 0.52 17.15
C GLU A 179 -1.06 1.61 16.08
N GLY A 180 -1.53 1.21 14.91
CA GLY A 180 -1.70 2.09 13.76
C GLY A 180 -0.47 2.30 12.87
N TYR A 181 0.56 1.49 13.08
CA TYR A 181 1.73 1.41 12.22
C TYR A 181 1.91 -0.01 11.69
N THR A 182 2.64 -0.14 10.59
CA THR A 182 2.98 -1.41 9.95
C THR A 182 4.50 -1.54 9.89
N LEU A 183 5.00 -2.73 10.24
CA LEU A 183 6.43 -3.04 10.16
C LEU A 183 6.85 -3.16 8.69
N ASN A 184 7.93 -2.48 8.33
CA ASN A 184 8.45 -2.49 6.97
C ASN A 184 9.22 -3.78 6.65
N GLU A 185 9.54 -4.01 5.38
CA GLU A 185 10.28 -5.19 4.92
C GLU A 185 11.71 -5.31 5.50
N ASP A 186 12.24 -4.23 6.08
CA ASP A 186 13.53 -4.25 6.78
C ASP A 186 13.44 -4.85 8.19
N GLU A 187 12.23 -5.22 8.63
CA GLU A 187 11.89 -5.77 9.94
C GLU A 187 12.32 -4.87 11.12
N LYS A 188 12.51 -3.56 10.87
CA LYS A 188 13.05 -2.60 11.86
C LYS A 188 12.30 -1.28 11.94
N THR A 189 11.87 -0.75 10.80
CA THR A 189 11.22 0.56 10.70
C THR A 189 9.71 0.42 10.54
N CYS A 190 8.97 1.46 10.92
CA CYS A 190 7.53 1.46 11.00
C CYS A 190 6.92 2.55 10.12
N THR A 191 5.98 2.20 9.25
CA THR A 191 5.21 3.18 8.48
C THR A 191 3.83 3.40 9.09
N PRO A 192 3.37 4.66 9.25
CA PRO A 192 2.01 4.94 9.67
C PRO A 192 0.99 4.36 8.68
N ILE A 193 -0.04 3.70 9.18
CA ILE A 193 -1.17 3.25 8.36
C ILE A 193 -2.05 4.46 8.06
N ASP A 194 -2.16 4.84 6.79
CA ASP A 194 -3.03 5.95 6.35
C ASP A 194 -4.34 5.40 5.76
N LEU A 195 -5.37 5.31 6.61
CA LEU A 195 -6.69 4.85 6.21
C LEU A 195 -7.39 5.79 5.22
N CYS A 196 -7.03 7.08 5.17
CA CYS A 196 -7.58 8.02 4.20
C CYS A 196 -6.99 7.76 2.81
N ALA A 197 -5.67 7.57 2.71
CA ALA A 197 -4.99 7.26 1.45
C ALA A 197 -5.39 5.90 0.87
N GLU A 198 -5.68 4.91 1.72
CA GLU A 198 -6.19 3.60 1.31
C GLU A 198 -7.68 3.60 0.92
N GLY A 199 -8.40 4.71 1.14
CA GLY A 199 -9.86 4.78 0.93
C GLY A 199 -10.66 3.90 1.90
N LYS A 200 -10.07 3.50 3.03
CA LYS A 200 -10.69 2.67 4.08
C LYS A 200 -11.29 3.54 5.18
N HIS A 201 -12.08 4.53 4.78
CA HIS A 201 -12.79 5.42 5.69
C HIS A 201 -14.23 5.63 5.21
N ASP A 202 -15.09 6.11 6.08
CA ASP A 202 -16.50 6.37 5.81
C ASP A 202 -16.92 7.82 6.08
N CYS A 203 -15.94 8.73 6.02
CA CYS A 203 -16.19 10.17 6.01
C CYS A 203 -16.97 10.60 4.77
N GLU A 204 -18.01 11.41 4.98
CA GLU A 204 -18.81 11.96 3.88
C GLU A 204 -18.05 13.01 3.06
N GLN A 205 -17.23 13.85 3.72
CA GLN A 205 -16.57 14.99 3.09
C GLN A 205 -15.05 14.95 3.27
N ILE A 206 -14.53 15.38 4.42
CA ILE A 206 -13.09 15.50 4.66
C ILE A 206 -12.64 14.34 5.56
N CYS A 207 -11.58 13.63 5.16
CA CYS A 207 -10.88 12.64 5.98
C CYS A 207 -9.56 13.23 6.46
N ILE A 208 -9.34 13.23 7.77
CA ILE A 208 -8.09 13.64 8.41
C ILE A 208 -7.41 12.37 8.93
N SER A 209 -6.27 12.03 8.33
CA SER A 209 -5.53 10.83 8.68
C SER A 209 -4.71 11.02 9.97
N ALA A 210 -4.65 9.95 10.74
CA ALA A 210 -3.71 9.74 11.83
C ALA A 210 -3.23 8.28 11.75
N PRO A 211 -2.13 7.89 12.42
CA PRO A 211 -1.62 6.53 12.33
C PRO A 211 -2.68 5.49 12.73
N GLY A 212 -3.14 4.69 11.77
CA GLY A 212 -4.13 3.61 11.95
C GLY A 212 -5.55 4.03 12.28
N VAL A 213 -5.82 5.34 12.37
CA VAL A 213 -7.13 5.88 12.69
C VAL A 213 -7.42 7.07 11.81
N PHE A 214 -8.68 7.45 11.71
CA PHE A 214 -9.06 8.65 10.99
C PHE A 214 -10.09 9.42 11.80
N THR A 215 -10.17 10.71 11.52
CA THR A 215 -11.26 11.56 11.98
C THR A 215 -11.88 12.25 10.78
N CYS A 216 -13.19 12.38 10.77
CA CYS A 216 -13.87 13.10 9.70
C CYS A 216 -14.06 14.56 10.09
N ASP A 217 -13.97 15.44 9.09
CA ASP A 217 -14.31 16.84 9.21
C ASP A 217 -15.23 17.24 8.06
N CYS A 218 -15.81 18.43 8.16
CA CYS A 218 -16.75 18.94 7.17
C CYS A 218 -16.20 20.18 6.47
N ASN A 219 -16.63 20.36 5.22
CA ASN A 219 -16.36 21.58 4.48
C ASN A 219 -16.94 22.80 5.21
N LYS A 220 -16.43 23.98 4.88
CA LYS A 220 -16.94 25.24 5.45
C LYS A 220 -18.45 25.36 5.23
N GLY A 221 -19.18 25.78 6.26
CA GLY A 221 -20.65 25.90 6.24
C GLY A 221 -21.38 24.59 6.56
N PHE A 222 -20.67 23.52 6.91
CA PHE A 222 -21.26 22.26 7.37
C PHE A 222 -20.85 21.93 8.81
N LYS A 223 -21.69 21.16 9.49
CA LYS A 223 -21.47 20.67 10.85
C LYS A 223 -21.30 19.16 10.87
N LEU A 224 -20.27 18.69 11.55
CA LEU A 224 -20.10 17.27 11.81
C LEU A 224 -21.20 16.75 12.75
N ASN A 225 -21.88 15.69 12.32
CA ASN A 225 -22.95 15.06 13.07
C ASN A 225 -22.42 14.25 14.26
N LYS A 226 -23.33 13.80 15.13
CA LYS A 226 -22.98 13.00 16.33
C LYS A 226 -22.35 11.64 16.00
N ASP A 227 -22.56 11.14 14.78
CA ASP A 227 -21.93 9.92 14.27
C ASP A 227 -20.43 10.11 13.93
N LYS A 228 -19.94 11.37 13.95
CA LYS A 228 -18.59 11.78 13.60
C LYS A 228 -18.18 11.45 12.16
N LYS A 229 -19.13 11.25 11.26
CA LYS A 229 -18.89 10.79 9.88
C LYS A 229 -19.63 11.62 8.84
N THR A 230 -20.89 11.97 9.13
CA THR A 230 -21.75 12.71 8.20
C THR A 230 -21.79 14.20 8.54
N CYS A 231 -22.06 15.00 7.52
CA CYS A 231 -22.03 16.45 7.58
C CYS A 231 -23.42 17.02 7.27
N THR A 232 -23.96 17.86 8.15
CA THR A 232 -25.20 18.59 7.89
C THR A 232 -24.90 20.01 7.50
N ASN A 233 -25.60 20.50 6.47
CA ASN A 233 -25.51 21.90 6.08
C ASN A 233 -25.96 22.78 7.26
N MET A 234 -25.11 23.72 7.68
CA MET A 234 -25.50 24.71 8.67
C MET A 234 -26.38 25.76 8.01
N ASP A 235 -27.42 26.19 8.72
CA ASP A 235 -28.20 27.33 8.26
C ASP A 235 -27.44 28.63 8.56
N MET A 236 -26.67 29.09 7.59
CA MET A 236 -25.79 30.26 7.73
C MET A 236 -26.58 31.55 7.94
N CYS A 237 -27.84 31.61 7.50
CA CYS A 237 -28.73 32.74 7.75
C CYS A 237 -29.15 32.86 9.22
N ASN A 238 -29.19 31.74 9.95
CA ASN A 238 -29.59 31.72 11.35
C ASN A 238 -28.43 31.54 12.35
N THR A 239 -27.28 31.09 11.88
CA THR A 239 -26.13 30.73 12.74
C THR A 239 -24.99 31.73 12.69
N VAL A 240 -24.91 32.59 11.67
CA VAL A 240 -23.86 33.58 11.49
C VAL A 240 -24.47 34.96 11.29
N GLU A 241 -23.78 36.01 11.74
CA GLU A 241 -24.13 37.39 11.37
C GLU A 241 -23.81 37.61 9.89
N HIS A 242 -24.78 37.26 9.05
CA HIS A 242 -24.65 37.21 7.59
C HIS A 242 -24.53 38.61 6.97
N GLY A 243 -25.10 39.63 7.60
CA GLY A 243 -24.97 41.03 7.17
C GLY A 243 -25.68 41.36 5.87
N CYS A 244 -26.68 40.56 5.48
CA CYS A 244 -27.57 40.90 4.36
C CYS A 244 -28.42 42.11 4.73
N GLU A 245 -28.53 43.08 3.84
CA GLU A 245 -29.39 44.25 4.04
C GLU A 245 -30.89 43.87 4.03
N HIS A 246 -31.28 42.90 3.18
CA HIS A 246 -32.66 42.48 3.04
C HIS A 246 -32.92 41.03 3.45
N GLN A 247 -33.02 40.10 2.50
CA GLN A 247 -33.35 38.70 2.81
C GLN A 247 -32.14 37.80 2.57
N CYS A 248 -31.91 36.87 3.50
CA CYS A 248 -30.88 35.84 3.38
C CYS A 248 -31.50 34.53 2.90
N VAL A 249 -30.82 33.84 1.98
CA VAL A 249 -31.19 32.50 1.51
C VAL A 249 -30.03 31.55 1.79
N ASN A 250 -30.31 30.51 2.57
CA ASN A 250 -29.34 29.49 2.92
C ASN A 250 -29.12 28.51 1.74
N THR A 251 -27.87 28.17 1.47
CA THR A 251 -27.48 27.18 0.45
C THR A 251 -26.55 26.13 1.05
N ALA A 252 -26.26 25.05 0.32
CA ALA A 252 -25.34 24.01 0.76
C ALA A 252 -23.92 24.58 1.00
N GLY A 253 -23.53 24.79 2.26
CA GLY A 253 -22.21 25.30 2.66
C GLY A 253 -22.05 26.83 2.61
N SER A 254 -23.11 27.58 2.29
CA SER A 254 -23.04 29.04 2.13
C SER A 254 -24.41 29.70 2.33
N TYR A 255 -24.46 31.00 2.10
CA TYR A 255 -25.70 31.77 1.95
C TYR A 255 -25.49 32.86 0.90
N TYR A 256 -26.59 33.38 0.38
CA TYR A 256 -26.57 34.59 -0.42
C TYR A 256 -27.71 35.52 -0.01
N CYS A 257 -27.53 36.81 -0.29
CA CYS A 257 -28.52 37.83 0.00
C CYS A 257 -29.36 38.11 -1.25
N ILE A 258 -30.65 38.38 -1.07
CA ILE A 258 -31.54 38.84 -2.12
C ILE A 258 -32.12 40.21 -1.76
N CYS A 259 -32.25 41.06 -2.77
CA CYS A 259 -32.75 42.42 -2.64
C CYS A 259 -34.24 42.52 -2.98
N PRO A 260 -34.94 43.55 -2.47
CA PRO A 260 -36.33 43.81 -2.83
C PRO A 260 -36.47 44.19 -4.31
N GLU A 261 -37.69 44.10 -4.85
CA GLU A 261 -37.97 44.40 -6.26
C GLU A 261 -37.43 45.78 -6.68
N GLY A 262 -36.69 45.81 -7.80
CA GLY A 262 -36.09 47.04 -8.35
C GLY A 262 -34.76 47.46 -7.73
N GLN A 263 -34.11 46.61 -6.92
CA GLN A 263 -32.76 46.82 -6.39
C GLN A 263 -31.87 45.61 -6.64
N LEU A 264 -30.60 45.86 -6.91
CA LEU A 264 -29.58 44.84 -7.12
C LEU A 264 -28.61 44.77 -5.96
N LEU A 265 -28.16 43.54 -5.69
CA LEU A 265 -27.11 43.25 -4.72
C LEU A 265 -25.81 43.89 -5.21
N GLN A 266 -25.20 44.72 -4.36
CA GLN A 266 -23.99 45.48 -4.67
C GLN A 266 -22.74 44.58 -4.67
N GLU A 267 -21.58 45.12 -5.05
CA GLU A 267 -20.30 44.39 -5.12
C GLU A 267 -19.89 43.70 -3.81
N ASP A 268 -20.40 44.17 -2.67
CA ASP A 268 -20.14 43.57 -1.36
C ASP A 268 -20.93 42.28 -1.09
N GLY A 269 -21.85 41.91 -1.99
CA GLY A 269 -22.70 40.73 -1.86
C GLY A 269 -23.72 40.81 -0.73
N LYS A 270 -23.96 42.00 -0.17
CA LYS A 270 -24.72 42.20 1.07
C LYS A 270 -25.70 43.36 1.03
N SER A 271 -25.29 44.47 0.43
CA SER A 271 -26.08 45.70 0.35
C SER A 271 -26.93 45.73 -0.92
N CYS A 272 -28.04 46.45 -0.87
CA CYS A 272 -28.97 46.64 -1.97
C CYS A 272 -28.89 48.08 -2.50
N GLY A 273 -28.88 48.25 -3.81
CA GLY A 273 -28.80 49.56 -4.44
C GLY A 273 -29.50 49.61 -5.80
N THR A 274 -29.91 50.81 -6.19
CA THR A 274 -30.52 51.08 -7.50
C THR A 274 -29.46 51.16 -8.58
N CYS A 275 -29.70 50.51 -9.72
CA CYS A 275 -28.80 50.51 -10.87
C CYS A 275 -28.67 51.94 -11.45
N LYS A 276 -27.44 52.45 -11.59
CA LYS A 276 -27.17 53.58 -12.49
C LYS A 276 -26.99 52.97 -13.88
N SER A 277 -27.89 53.25 -14.81
CA SER A 277 -27.94 52.69 -16.17
C SER A 277 -26.54 52.57 -16.79
N ALA A 278 -26.04 51.35 -16.91
CA ALA A 278 -24.79 51.07 -17.61
C ALA A 278 -25.07 50.99 -19.12
N ASN A 279 -24.23 51.67 -19.88
CA ASN A 279 -24.19 51.61 -21.33
C ASN A 279 -23.67 50.23 -21.78
N ILE A 280 -24.42 49.44 -22.58
CA ILE A 280 -24.05 48.04 -22.96
C ILE A 280 -24.04 47.83 -24.49
N ASP A 281 -23.10 47.04 -25.01
CA ASP A 281 -23.13 46.58 -26.40
C ASP A 281 -23.68 45.13 -26.46
N LEU A 282 -24.83 44.93 -27.10
CA LEU A 282 -25.55 43.65 -27.18
C LEU A 282 -25.60 43.15 -28.63
N VAL A 283 -25.11 41.93 -28.89
CA VAL A 283 -25.26 41.27 -30.19
C VAL A 283 -26.15 40.05 -30.05
N LEU A 284 -27.23 40.02 -30.83
CA LEU A 284 -28.16 38.89 -30.94
C LEU A 284 -27.70 37.98 -32.07
N LEU A 285 -27.44 36.71 -31.76
CA LEU A 285 -27.18 35.64 -32.71
C LEU A 285 -28.45 34.80 -32.79
N ILE A 286 -29.15 34.82 -33.93
CA ILE A 286 -30.42 34.11 -34.09
C ILE A 286 -30.25 33.04 -35.17
N ASP A 287 -30.59 31.79 -34.84
CA ASP A 287 -30.72 30.72 -35.82
C ASP A 287 -31.73 31.13 -36.90
N GLY A 288 -31.53 30.70 -38.14
CA GLY A 288 -32.37 31.02 -39.28
C GLY A 288 -33.84 30.65 -39.11
N SER A 289 -34.27 29.96 -38.03
CA SER A 289 -35.64 29.55 -37.76
C SER A 289 -36.61 30.69 -37.37
N LYS A 290 -37.78 30.69 -38.03
CA LYS A 290 -38.79 31.77 -37.99
C LYS A 290 -39.39 32.11 -36.61
N SER A 291 -39.09 31.36 -35.56
CA SER A 291 -39.90 31.37 -34.32
C SER A 291 -39.48 32.42 -33.29
N VAL A 292 -38.33 33.07 -33.44
CA VAL A 292 -37.71 33.87 -32.35
C VAL A 292 -37.99 35.38 -32.47
N VAL A 293 -38.22 35.85 -33.69
CA VAL A 293 -38.16 37.26 -34.08
C VAL A 293 -39.40 38.07 -33.66
N ASP A 294 -40.55 37.43 -33.44
CA ASP A 294 -41.83 38.10 -33.16
C ASP A 294 -41.97 38.61 -31.70
N SER A 295 -41.01 38.35 -30.82
CA SER A 295 -41.17 38.44 -29.35
C SER A 295 -40.17 39.34 -28.60
N LEU A 296 -39.34 40.08 -29.34
CA LEU A 296 -38.24 40.88 -28.79
C LEU A 296 -38.70 42.28 -28.34
N ASP A 297 -38.82 42.49 -27.02
CA ASP A 297 -39.09 43.81 -26.44
C ASP A 297 -37.77 44.52 -26.06
N VAL A 298 -37.29 45.40 -26.95
CA VAL A 298 -36.06 46.17 -26.74
C VAL A 298 -36.39 47.48 -26.00
N SER A 299 -35.69 47.77 -24.90
CA SER A 299 -35.79 49.05 -24.16
C SER A 299 -34.61 49.96 -24.50
N ALA A 300 -34.85 51.28 -24.65
CA ALA A 300 -33.89 52.22 -25.25
C ALA A 300 -33.34 53.24 -24.26
N HIS A 301 -32.31 52.87 -23.48
CA HIS A 301 -31.43 53.85 -22.82
C HIS A 301 -29.98 53.33 -22.74
N GLY A 302 -29.09 53.79 -23.63
CA GLY A 302 -27.63 53.55 -23.54
C GLY A 302 -27.08 52.25 -24.17
N THR A 303 -27.97 51.33 -24.55
CA THR A 303 -27.65 50.04 -25.17
C THR A 303 -27.58 50.12 -26.69
N ARG A 304 -26.53 49.55 -27.29
CA ARG A 304 -26.43 49.35 -28.76
C ARG A 304 -26.75 47.90 -29.07
N VAL A 305 -27.58 47.65 -30.08
CA VAL A 305 -28.02 46.30 -30.45
C VAL A 305 -27.62 45.99 -31.89
N GLY A 306 -26.94 44.86 -32.08
CA GLY A 306 -26.64 44.28 -33.38
C GLY A 306 -27.36 42.95 -33.53
N LEU A 307 -27.73 42.59 -34.76
CA LEU A 307 -28.37 41.32 -35.07
C LEU A 307 -27.60 40.58 -36.16
N VAL A 308 -27.28 39.33 -35.86
CA VAL A 308 -26.63 38.38 -36.75
C VAL A 308 -27.52 37.16 -36.86
N GLN A 309 -27.87 36.81 -38.09
CA GLN A 309 -28.60 35.60 -38.41
C GLN A 309 -27.60 34.53 -38.87
N TYR A 310 -27.77 33.29 -38.42
CA TYR A 310 -26.91 32.19 -38.82
C TYR A 310 -27.69 30.93 -39.17
N SER A 311 -27.18 30.19 -40.16
CA SER A 311 -27.61 28.83 -40.44
C SER A 311 -26.43 27.99 -40.96
N SER A 312 -26.43 27.60 -42.24
CA SER A 312 -25.22 27.12 -42.95
C SER A 312 -24.22 28.24 -43.29
N ARG A 313 -24.65 29.51 -43.17
CA ARG A 313 -23.84 30.71 -43.37
C ARG A 313 -24.22 31.75 -42.32
N VAL A 314 -23.35 32.73 -42.08
CA VAL A 314 -23.60 33.81 -41.12
C VAL A 314 -23.79 35.12 -41.88
N ARG A 315 -24.81 35.91 -41.50
CA ARG A 315 -25.16 37.19 -42.09
C ARG A 315 -25.46 38.21 -40.99
N THR A 316 -24.83 39.39 -41.06
CA THR A 316 -25.24 40.52 -40.22
C THR A 316 -26.49 41.14 -40.82
N GLU A 317 -27.62 41.11 -40.09
CA GLU A 317 -28.84 41.81 -40.51
C GLU A 317 -28.71 43.31 -40.30
N PHE A 318 -28.15 43.70 -39.14
CA PHE A 318 -27.78 45.07 -38.86
C PHE A 318 -26.71 45.16 -37.76
N PRO A 319 -25.74 46.09 -37.88
CA PRO A 319 -24.69 46.28 -36.89
C PRO A 319 -25.09 47.21 -35.73
N LEU A 320 -24.23 47.26 -34.69
CA LEU A 320 -24.46 48.01 -33.44
C LEU A 320 -24.63 49.53 -33.66
N SER A 321 -24.11 50.07 -34.76
CA SER A 321 -24.23 51.49 -35.11
C SER A 321 -25.47 51.83 -35.94
N MET A 322 -26.24 50.85 -36.43
CA MET A 322 -27.26 51.11 -37.44
C MET A 322 -28.54 51.73 -36.89
N TYR A 323 -28.98 51.28 -35.71
CA TYR A 323 -30.21 51.75 -35.07
C TYR A 323 -29.93 52.25 -33.67
N HIS A 324 -30.71 53.24 -33.24
CA HIS A 324 -30.49 53.92 -31.96
C HIS A 324 -31.73 53.96 -31.07
N THR A 325 -32.86 53.48 -31.59
CA THR A 325 -34.12 53.43 -30.86
C THR A 325 -34.71 52.03 -30.89
N ALA A 326 -35.47 51.69 -29.84
CA ALA A 326 -36.18 50.43 -29.72
C ALA A 326 -37.12 50.18 -30.91
N ASP A 327 -37.85 51.21 -31.35
CA ASP A 327 -38.84 51.09 -32.44
C ASP A 327 -38.19 50.78 -33.79
N GLU A 328 -37.02 51.36 -34.07
CA GLU A 328 -36.24 51.06 -35.29
C GLU A 328 -35.74 49.61 -35.28
N ILE A 329 -35.22 49.15 -34.14
CA ILE A 329 -34.75 47.78 -33.98
C ILE A 329 -35.91 46.80 -34.17
N LYS A 330 -37.05 47.03 -33.51
CA LYS A 330 -38.26 46.21 -33.68
C LYS A 330 -38.72 46.16 -35.14
N ALA A 331 -38.73 47.30 -35.83
CA ALA A 331 -39.11 47.36 -37.23
C ALA A 331 -38.12 46.66 -38.18
N ALA A 332 -36.83 46.63 -37.83
CA ALA A 332 -35.80 45.94 -38.60
C ALA A 332 -35.84 44.43 -38.39
N VAL A 333 -35.99 44.00 -37.14
CA VAL A 333 -36.14 42.60 -36.72
C VAL A 333 -37.34 41.95 -37.45
N MET A 334 -38.49 42.63 -37.50
CA MET A 334 -39.70 42.16 -38.21
C MET A 334 -39.54 41.99 -39.73
N LYS A 335 -38.47 42.51 -40.34
CA LYS A 335 -38.20 42.42 -41.79
C LYS A 335 -37.14 41.38 -42.15
N VAL A 336 -36.59 40.67 -41.17
CA VAL A 336 -35.54 39.66 -41.39
C VAL A 336 -36.13 38.45 -42.10
N ASP A 337 -35.53 38.09 -43.23
CA ASP A 337 -35.92 36.94 -44.02
C ASP A 337 -35.38 35.63 -43.45
N TYR A 338 -36.09 34.53 -43.67
CA TYR A 338 -35.66 33.18 -43.26
C TYR A 338 -34.43 32.71 -44.06
N MET A 339 -33.44 32.13 -43.37
CA MET A 339 -32.25 31.52 -44.00
C MET A 339 -32.41 30.00 -44.17
N GLU A 340 -31.69 29.42 -45.14
CA GLU A 340 -31.68 27.98 -45.45
C GLU A 340 -31.28 27.09 -44.25
N LYS A 341 -31.52 25.77 -44.30
CA LYS A 341 -31.26 24.83 -43.18
C LYS A 341 -29.77 24.73 -42.79
N GLY A 342 -29.50 24.47 -41.51
CA GLY A 342 -28.18 24.23 -40.92
C GLY A 342 -27.99 25.05 -39.65
N THR A 343 -27.16 24.60 -38.71
CA THR A 343 -26.92 25.27 -37.42
C THR A 343 -25.42 25.33 -37.17
N MET A 344 -24.75 26.39 -37.67
CA MET A 344 -23.31 26.63 -37.51
C MET A 344 -23.04 27.69 -36.44
N THR A 345 -23.30 27.34 -35.18
CA THR A 345 -23.18 28.25 -34.03
C THR A 345 -21.73 28.66 -33.77
N GLY A 346 -20.75 27.78 -33.99
CA GLY A 346 -19.32 28.10 -33.85
C GLY A 346 -18.89 29.20 -34.83
N LEU A 347 -19.32 29.11 -36.09
CA LEU A 347 -19.09 30.15 -37.10
C LEU A 347 -19.79 31.47 -36.74
N ALA A 348 -20.98 31.41 -36.14
CA ALA A 348 -21.70 32.58 -35.67
C ALA A 348 -20.95 33.29 -34.52
N LEU A 349 -20.41 32.53 -33.56
CA LEU A 349 -19.57 33.07 -32.48
C LEU A 349 -18.29 33.70 -33.01
N LYS A 350 -17.64 33.08 -33.99
CA LYS A 350 -16.48 33.66 -34.69
C LYS A 350 -16.81 35.02 -35.29
N HIS A 351 -17.88 35.09 -36.08
CA HIS A 351 -18.30 36.33 -36.75
C HIS A 351 -18.69 37.41 -35.73
N MET A 352 -19.34 37.05 -34.64
CA MET A 352 -19.67 37.96 -33.56
C MET A 352 -18.40 38.57 -32.93
N LEU A 353 -17.41 37.74 -32.62
CA LEU A 353 -16.15 38.15 -31.99
C LEU A 353 -15.29 39.02 -32.92
N GLU A 354 -15.10 38.58 -34.16
CA GLU A 354 -14.17 39.22 -35.11
C GLU A 354 -14.79 40.45 -35.79
N ASN A 355 -16.11 40.44 -36.02
CA ASN A 355 -16.79 41.46 -36.81
C ASN A 355 -17.80 42.26 -35.99
N SER A 356 -18.81 41.60 -35.37
CA SER A 356 -19.93 42.33 -34.75
C SER A 356 -19.52 43.18 -33.55
N PHE A 357 -18.51 42.75 -32.78
CA PHE A 357 -17.92 43.54 -31.69
C PHE A 357 -16.72 44.41 -32.12
N SER A 358 -16.53 44.62 -33.42
CA SER A 358 -15.53 45.56 -33.92
C SER A 358 -16.02 47.01 -33.80
N GLU A 359 -15.08 47.94 -33.65
CA GLU A 359 -15.41 49.37 -33.66
C GLU A 359 -16.00 49.82 -35.01
N ALA A 360 -15.66 49.13 -36.10
CA ALA A 360 -16.19 49.38 -37.43
C ALA A 360 -17.69 49.07 -37.52
N GLU A 361 -18.16 48.02 -36.83
CA GLU A 361 -19.58 47.65 -36.74
C GLU A 361 -20.30 48.38 -35.57
N GLY A 362 -19.66 49.35 -34.94
CA GLY A 362 -20.28 50.22 -33.94
C GLY A 362 -20.11 49.78 -32.49
N ALA A 363 -19.27 48.78 -32.20
CA ALA A 363 -18.88 48.47 -30.84
C ALA A 363 -18.08 49.62 -30.22
N ARG A 364 -18.26 49.88 -28.93
CA ARG A 364 -17.50 50.91 -28.23
C ARG A 364 -16.08 50.41 -27.94
N PRO A 365 -15.07 51.30 -27.98
CA PRO A 365 -13.69 50.92 -27.72
C PRO A 365 -13.53 50.25 -26.36
N SER A 366 -12.69 49.23 -26.29
CA SER A 366 -12.43 48.48 -25.05
C SER A 366 -11.93 49.39 -23.91
N SER A 367 -11.34 50.54 -24.24
CA SER A 367 -10.89 51.56 -23.27
C SER A 367 -12.01 52.22 -22.47
N ARG A 368 -13.26 52.12 -22.92
CA ARG A 368 -14.43 52.64 -22.20
C ARG A 368 -15.02 51.66 -21.18
N ASN A 369 -14.47 50.44 -21.11
CA ASN A 369 -14.91 49.38 -20.21
C ASN A 369 -16.43 49.15 -20.25
N ILE A 370 -17.00 49.15 -21.45
CA ILE A 370 -18.42 48.92 -21.67
C ILE A 370 -18.66 47.41 -21.72
N PRO A 371 -19.61 46.88 -20.93
CA PRO A 371 -20.01 45.48 -21.00
C PRO A 371 -20.43 45.10 -22.43
N ARG A 372 -19.88 43.99 -22.93
CA ARG A 372 -20.22 43.39 -24.23
C ARG A 372 -20.95 42.08 -23.97
N ILE A 373 -22.10 41.90 -24.61
CA ILE A 373 -22.98 40.77 -24.31
C ILE A 373 -23.43 40.12 -25.62
N GLY A 374 -23.15 38.82 -25.75
CA GLY A 374 -23.61 37.99 -26.86
C GLY A 374 -24.76 37.09 -26.42
N LEU A 375 -25.89 37.15 -27.10
CA LEU A 375 -27.05 36.30 -26.82
C LEU A 375 -27.35 35.41 -28.02
N VAL A 376 -27.24 34.10 -27.82
CA VAL A 376 -27.43 33.07 -28.84
C VAL A 376 -28.81 32.45 -28.71
N PHE A 377 -29.61 32.50 -29.75
CA PHE A 377 -30.85 31.75 -29.89
C PHE A 377 -30.65 30.60 -30.86
N THR A 378 -30.84 29.38 -30.37
CA THR A 378 -30.67 28.15 -31.16
C THR A 378 -31.87 27.23 -30.96
N ASP A 379 -32.33 26.56 -32.03
CA ASP A 379 -33.42 25.58 -31.93
C ASP A 379 -32.93 24.12 -31.89
N GLY A 380 -31.62 23.90 -32.02
CA GLY A 380 -30.98 22.59 -32.05
C GLY A 380 -29.49 22.61 -31.73
N ARG A 381 -28.86 21.44 -31.87
CA ARG A 381 -27.43 21.22 -31.65
C ARG A 381 -26.61 21.78 -32.81
N SER A 382 -25.48 22.41 -32.49
CA SER A 382 -24.59 22.92 -33.52
C SER A 382 -23.93 21.79 -34.31
N GLN A 383 -23.67 22.02 -35.59
CA GLN A 383 -23.00 21.08 -36.50
C GLN A 383 -21.49 21.33 -36.61
N ASP A 384 -20.98 22.35 -35.92
CA ASP A 384 -19.58 22.76 -35.84
C ASP A 384 -19.10 22.91 -34.39
N ASP A 385 -17.78 23.03 -34.22
CA ASP A 385 -17.16 23.21 -32.91
C ASP A 385 -17.40 24.62 -32.36
N ILE A 386 -18.00 24.69 -31.18
CA ILE A 386 -18.35 25.92 -30.46
C ILE A 386 -17.26 26.25 -29.42
N THR A 387 -16.50 25.26 -28.95
CA THR A 387 -15.64 25.37 -27.76
C THR A 387 -14.53 26.40 -27.95
N GLU A 388 -13.90 26.43 -29.12
CA GLU A 388 -12.81 27.38 -29.43
C GLU A 388 -13.27 28.84 -29.30
N TYR A 389 -14.38 29.19 -29.95
CA TYR A 389 -14.86 30.58 -30.01
C TYR A 389 -15.63 30.99 -28.76
N ALA A 390 -16.29 30.06 -28.07
CA ALA A 390 -16.86 30.31 -26.74
C ALA A 390 -15.77 30.70 -25.73
N LYS A 391 -14.63 29.98 -25.75
CA LYS A 391 -13.47 30.30 -24.91
C LYS A 391 -12.88 31.67 -25.27
N LYS A 392 -12.66 31.95 -26.56
CA LYS A 392 -12.14 33.24 -27.01
C LYS A 392 -13.07 34.42 -26.67
N ALA A 393 -14.38 34.23 -26.75
CA ALA A 393 -15.35 35.24 -26.33
C ALA A 393 -15.25 35.54 -24.82
N LYS A 394 -15.12 34.50 -23.98
CA LYS A 394 -14.91 34.64 -22.53
C LYS A 394 -13.58 35.34 -22.21
N GLU A 395 -12.49 34.98 -22.90
CA GLU A 395 -11.18 35.64 -22.75
C GLU A 395 -11.19 37.10 -23.21
N ALA A 396 -12.03 37.45 -24.20
CA ALA A 396 -12.24 38.82 -24.65
C ALA A 396 -13.15 39.65 -23.73
N GLY A 397 -13.61 39.09 -22.61
CA GLY A 397 -14.47 39.78 -21.64
C GLY A 397 -15.91 39.96 -22.12
N ILE A 398 -16.38 39.12 -23.05
CA ILE A 398 -17.76 39.13 -23.54
C ILE A 398 -18.60 38.17 -22.70
N THR A 399 -19.70 38.67 -22.14
CA THR A 399 -20.67 37.84 -21.42
C THR A 399 -21.57 37.13 -22.43
N MET A 400 -21.61 35.80 -22.38
CA MET A 400 -22.36 34.97 -23.32
C MET A 400 -23.58 34.33 -22.66
N TYR A 401 -24.71 34.39 -23.36
CA TYR A 401 -25.96 33.72 -22.99
C TYR A 401 -26.44 32.86 -24.15
N ALA A 402 -27.01 31.70 -23.85
CA ALA A 402 -27.61 30.81 -24.83
C ALA A 402 -29.06 30.49 -24.44
N VAL A 403 -29.97 30.57 -25.41
CA VAL A 403 -31.40 30.34 -25.27
C VAL A 403 -31.82 29.29 -26.30
N GLY A 404 -32.24 28.13 -25.79
CA GLY A 404 -32.78 27.04 -26.60
C GLY A 404 -34.27 27.25 -26.91
N VAL A 405 -34.66 27.19 -28.18
CA VAL A 405 -36.06 27.30 -28.62
C VAL A 405 -36.51 25.97 -29.24
N GLY A 406 -36.91 25.02 -28.38
CA GLY A 406 -37.36 23.69 -28.84
C GLY A 406 -37.43 22.64 -27.72
N LYS A 407 -38.07 21.49 -27.99
CA LYS A 407 -38.32 20.40 -27.02
C LYS A 407 -37.09 19.55 -26.64
N ALA A 408 -35.88 19.94 -27.03
CA ALA A 408 -34.72 19.04 -26.93
C ALA A 408 -33.41 19.78 -26.72
N VAL A 409 -33.23 20.54 -25.63
CA VAL A 409 -31.88 21.02 -25.23
C VAL A 409 -31.78 21.23 -23.71
N GLU A 410 -31.75 20.14 -22.93
CA GLU A 410 -31.25 20.18 -21.54
C GLU A 410 -29.83 19.59 -21.41
N ASP A 411 -29.33 18.87 -22.42
CA ASP A 411 -28.09 18.07 -22.29
C ASP A 411 -26.79 18.72 -22.82
N GLU A 412 -26.83 19.79 -23.64
CA GLU A 412 -25.59 20.40 -24.19
C GLU A 412 -25.10 21.65 -23.45
N LEU A 413 -25.91 22.23 -22.55
CA LEU A 413 -25.49 23.37 -21.74
C LEU A 413 -24.65 22.96 -20.51
N GLN A 414 -24.51 21.65 -20.24
CA GLN A 414 -23.74 21.12 -19.09
C GLN A 414 -22.24 20.97 -19.34
N GLU A 415 -21.77 20.90 -20.58
CA GLU A 415 -20.32 20.76 -20.88
C GLU A 415 -19.54 22.09 -20.86
N SER A 416 -20.20 23.20 -20.53
CA SER A 416 -19.58 24.53 -20.36
C SER A 416 -19.76 25.08 -18.94
N GLN A 417 -19.93 24.22 -17.93
CA GLN A 417 -19.89 24.64 -16.51
C GLN A 417 -18.45 24.93 -16.07
N GLY A 418 -17.90 26.05 -16.54
CA GLY A 418 -17.03 26.84 -15.69
C GLY A 418 -17.91 27.90 -15.05
N GLU A 419 -18.13 27.81 -13.73
CA GLU A 419 -18.78 28.86 -12.94
C GLU A 419 -18.35 30.24 -13.46
N ILE A 420 -19.32 31.02 -13.94
CA ILE A 420 -19.12 32.39 -14.38
C ILE A 420 -19.36 33.25 -13.14
N GLU A 421 -18.27 33.66 -12.49
CA GLU A 421 -18.29 34.73 -11.50
C GLU A 421 -18.73 36.04 -12.19
N VAL A 422 -19.91 36.53 -11.82
CA VAL A 422 -20.39 37.86 -12.21
C VAL A 422 -19.61 38.89 -11.42
N LYS A 423 -18.64 39.55 -12.05
CA LYS A 423 -17.87 40.64 -11.42
C LYS A 423 -18.57 42.00 -11.43
N ASP A 424 -19.69 42.17 -12.14
CA ASP A 424 -20.46 43.41 -12.08
C ASP A 424 -21.94 43.19 -12.44
N PRO A 425 -22.83 43.10 -11.42
CA PRO A 425 -24.28 42.91 -11.61
C PRO A 425 -25.00 44.12 -12.25
N CYS A 426 -24.38 45.31 -12.30
CA CYS A 426 -25.03 46.51 -12.81
C CYS A 426 -25.12 46.58 -14.36
N ALA A 427 -24.52 45.63 -15.07
CA ALA A 427 -24.58 45.52 -16.53
C ALA A 427 -25.86 44.82 -17.05
N CYS A 428 -26.78 44.38 -16.18
CA CYS A 428 -27.78 43.39 -16.54
C CYS A 428 -29.26 43.77 -16.36
N GLU A 429 -29.61 44.96 -15.83
CA GLU A 429 -31.03 45.30 -15.63
C GLU A 429 -31.81 45.29 -16.96
N SER A 430 -31.23 45.82 -18.05
CA SER A 430 -31.88 45.78 -19.37
C SER A 430 -31.89 44.40 -20.02
N LEU A 431 -31.08 43.45 -19.54
CA LEU A 431 -30.92 42.11 -20.13
C LEU A 431 -31.75 41.04 -19.41
N VAL A 432 -31.92 41.20 -18.10
CA VAL A 432 -32.81 40.35 -17.30
C VAL A 432 -34.27 40.71 -17.57
N GLU A 433 -34.61 42.01 -17.69
CA GLU A 433 -35.94 42.43 -18.18
C GLU A 433 -36.18 41.91 -19.61
N PHE A 434 -35.17 41.96 -20.48
CA PHE A 434 -35.25 41.43 -21.84
C PHE A 434 -35.39 39.90 -21.85
N GLN A 435 -34.65 39.15 -21.02
CA GLN A 435 -34.80 37.69 -20.88
C GLN A 435 -36.18 37.32 -20.32
N GLN A 436 -36.68 38.02 -19.31
CA GLN A 436 -37.99 37.76 -18.72
C GLN A 436 -39.14 38.11 -19.70
N ALA A 437 -39.02 39.22 -20.43
CA ALA A 437 -39.99 39.64 -21.44
C ALA A 437 -40.00 38.73 -22.68
N THR A 438 -38.81 38.29 -23.16
CA THR A 438 -38.71 37.35 -24.28
C THR A 438 -39.21 35.96 -23.91
N MET A 439 -38.87 35.44 -22.72
CA MET A 439 -39.38 34.15 -22.23
C MET A 439 -40.89 34.16 -22.02
N SER A 440 -41.45 35.24 -21.43
CA SER A 440 -42.90 35.40 -21.28
C SER A 440 -43.63 35.44 -22.63
N SER A 441 -43.05 36.13 -23.61
CA SER A 441 -43.60 36.23 -24.96
C SER A 441 -43.49 34.90 -25.72
N LEU A 442 -42.40 34.15 -25.54
CA LEU A 442 -42.23 32.79 -26.07
C LEU A 442 -43.22 31.78 -25.46
N GLU A 443 -43.50 31.88 -24.15
CA GLU A 443 -44.51 31.04 -23.48
C GLU A 443 -45.91 31.32 -24.04
N GLN A 444 -46.27 32.60 -24.22
CA GLN A 444 -47.56 32.98 -24.80
C GLN A 444 -47.73 32.51 -26.26
N LEU A 445 -46.66 32.53 -27.06
CA LEU A 445 -46.66 32.01 -28.42
C LEU A 445 -46.77 30.49 -28.46
N THR A 446 -46.05 29.78 -27.57
CA THR A 446 -46.15 28.32 -27.43
C THR A 446 -47.58 27.89 -27.05
N GLN A 447 -48.25 28.68 -26.21
CA GLN A 447 -49.64 28.45 -25.82
C GLN A 447 -50.65 28.74 -26.96
N LYS A 448 -50.39 29.76 -27.79
CA LYS A 448 -51.20 30.05 -28.99
C LYS A 448 -51.02 29.01 -30.08
N LEU A 449 -49.79 28.54 -30.32
CA LEU A 449 -49.50 27.49 -31.30
C LEU A 449 -50.17 26.17 -30.89
N SER A 450 -50.08 25.76 -29.62
CA SER A 450 -50.74 24.52 -29.15
C SER A 450 -52.27 24.58 -29.34
N GLY A 451 -52.88 25.74 -29.10
CA GLY A 451 -54.30 25.98 -29.34
C GLY A 451 -54.70 25.95 -30.82
N MET A 452 -53.82 26.37 -31.72
CA MET A 452 -54.04 26.28 -33.17
C MET A 452 -53.91 24.84 -33.69
N THR A 453 -52.93 24.08 -33.19
CA THR A 453 -52.75 22.66 -33.54
C THR A 453 -53.93 21.82 -33.08
N ALA A 454 -54.43 22.04 -31.87
CA ALA A 454 -55.61 21.36 -31.35
C ALA A 454 -56.89 21.65 -32.16
N ARG A 455 -57.03 22.88 -32.68
CA ARG A 455 -58.15 23.25 -33.57
C ARG A 455 -58.03 22.62 -34.96
N LEU A 456 -56.81 22.49 -35.48
CA LEU A 456 -56.52 21.80 -36.74
C LEU A 456 -56.84 20.30 -36.65
N GLU A 457 -56.45 19.64 -35.55
CA GLU A 457 -56.82 18.24 -35.27
C GLU A 457 -58.34 18.07 -35.12
N GLN A 458 -59.03 19.03 -34.49
CA GLN A 458 -60.49 19.03 -34.40
C GLN A 458 -61.16 19.17 -35.77
N LEU A 459 -60.63 20.04 -36.64
CA LEU A 459 -61.12 20.22 -38.01
C LEU A 459 -60.84 19.00 -38.90
N GLU A 460 -59.67 18.38 -38.78
CA GLU A 460 -59.36 17.11 -39.44
C GLU A 460 -60.29 15.99 -39.00
N ASN A 461 -60.53 15.85 -37.69
CA ASN A 461 -61.47 14.85 -37.16
C ASN A 461 -62.92 15.11 -37.63
N GLN A 462 -63.34 16.37 -37.73
CA GLN A 462 -64.66 16.73 -38.27
C GLN A 462 -64.80 16.51 -39.79
N LEU A 463 -63.70 16.65 -40.55
CA LEU A 463 -63.66 16.34 -41.98
C LEU A 463 -63.63 14.83 -42.23
N LEU A 464 -62.96 14.06 -41.38
CA LEU A 464 -62.94 12.60 -41.41
C LEU A 464 -64.29 11.99 -41.04
N SER A 465 -65.09 12.63 -40.18
CA SER A 465 -66.43 12.17 -39.82
C SER A 465 -67.54 12.55 -40.81
N ARG A 466 -67.21 13.28 -41.89
CA ARG A 466 -68.15 13.73 -42.94
C ARG A 466 -67.98 13.00 -44.29
N LYS A 467 -67.06 12.03 -44.36
CA LYS A 467 -67.03 10.98 -45.41
C LYS A 467 -67.67 9.72 -44.85
#